data_AF-A0A7C6S0L4-F1
#
_entry.id   AF-A0A7C6S0L4-F1
#
_cell.length_a   1.000
_cell.length_b   1.000
_cell.length_c   1.000
_cell.angle_alpha   90.00
_cell.angle_beta   90.00
_cell.angle_gamma   90.00
#
_symmetry.space_group_name_H-M   'P 1'
#
loop_
_entity.id
_entity.type
_entity.pdbx_description
1 polymer ?
#
loop_
_entity_poly.entity_id
_entity_poly.type
_entity_poly.pdbx_seq_one_letter_code
_entity_poly.pdbx_strand_id
1 'polypeptide(L)'
;MNKKIFLLMLSVFLGLTLIACKKDPEPEPDPTVEVTSIEISGSASGYVGDDVQLNAAVLPLNAGDRTVTWESLNEDLADVSTSGTVTLKAVGVVTIKATAGAFSDEHTITIEDPGPDGRPTEIVIMHGAPQEVDPRRGDFSGREKAARIALHEQVERELNVKIVYQAYPADAPWGPARQESIINWHIAGQKRADIYWLTTIWLSEIAQSNAIVPIDQWLSTHGKNIHDTALDLTYYSGQTWGFAPEPFRGERGIFINMALLREAGIEDPVDLWNDGEWTWPKFTEWAESAQRALSSDQYVLGGQPSLYAESLIPLNGGSIVDSMLEQVFFAAPPAMAVYDLLEDLHGRGLFEPGGSYDTGSDAWRNGNVLVHAGQLWFVRADNRWGEFEFVQNGDIGVVPFPLPDGKTVNDYKIPLGGEAVYTIANNPDDKAKEELAFEVWNRLQLWEDEETLINSFEDRLGAIFDDQRHVDVFLEIYDRVYFDIHEQLGIAAFGTDAWQVNVNSGVVAKTTRTRIQAILPIYESALSDYLGA
;
A
#
# COMPACT_ATOMS: atom_id res chain seq x y z
N MET A 1 -44.92 33.70 -4.10
CA MET A 1 -46.36 34.04 -4.04
C MET A 1 -47.00 33.48 -5.31
N ASN A 2 -47.59 32.27 -5.24
CA ASN A 2 -49.04 32.00 -5.38
C ASN A 2 -49.60 32.36 -6.78
N LYS A 3 -50.40 31.57 -7.50
CA LYS A 3 -51.24 30.38 -7.23
C LYS A 3 -51.92 30.02 -8.58
N LYS A 4 -52.02 28.74 -8.98
CA LYS A 4 -53.25 27.89 -8.97
C LYS A 4 -54.37 28.36 -9.96
N ILE A 5 -55.20 27.58 -10.66
CA ILE A 5 -55.53 26.14 -10.83
C ILE A 5 -56.81 26.08 -11.72
N PHE A 6 -57.06 24.98 -12.47
CA PHE A 6 -58.38 24.41 -12.89
C PHE A 6 -59.31 25.16 -13.86
N LEU A 7 -60.25 24.57 -14.64
CA LEU A 7 -60.74 23.19 -14.88
C LEU A 7 -61.64 23.16 -16.14
N LEU A 8 -61.83 21.96 -16.71
CA LEU A 8 -62.88 21.41 -17.61
C LEU A 8 -64.19 22.21 -17.81
N MET A 9 -64.83 22.11 -19.00
CA MET A 9 -65.79 21.04 -19.37
C MET A 9 -66.51 21.22 -20.73
N LEU A 10 -66.66 20.10 -21.44
CA LEU A 10 -67.84 19.58 -22.15
C LEU A 10 -68.40 20.21 -23.48
N SER A 11 -68.25 19.41 -24.55
CA SER A 11 -69.32 18.83 -25.42
C SER A 11 -69.84 19.50 -26.72
N VAL A 12 -69.96 18.62 -27.73
CA VAL A 12 -71.03 18.46 -28.75
C VAL A 12 -70.66 18.69 -30.24
N PHE A 13 -70.62 17.54 -30.94
CA PHE A 13 -71.06 17.18 -32.31
C PHE A 13 -70.72 18.03 -33.56
N LEU A 14 -69.93 17.38 -34.43
CA LEU A 14 -70.26 16.89 -35.78
C LEU A 14 -70.86 17.87 -36.82
N GLY A 15 -70.04 18.17 -37.84
CA GLY A 15 -70.47 18.62 -39.17
C GLY A 15 -69.60 17.98 -40.25
N LEU A 16 -70.18 17.02 -40.99
CA LEU A 16 -69.59 16.35 -42.15
C LEU A 16 -69.20 17.33 -43.27
N THR A 17 -68.06 17.10 -43.92
CA THR A 17 -67.98 17.16 -45.39
C THR A 17 -67.16 16.00 -45.95
N LEU A 18 -67.78 15.28 -46.88
CA LEU A 18 -67.23 14.18 -47.66
C LEU A 18 -66.39 14.74 -48.81
N ILE A 19 -65.16 14.24 -48.96
CA ILE A 19 -64.49 14.15 -50.27
C ILE A 19 -63.89 12.75 -50.37
N ALA A 20 -64.31 12.03 -51.40
CA ALA A 20 -63.82 10.71 -51.77
C ALA A 20 -62.40 10.76 -52.34
N CYS A 21 -61.54 9.79 -52.01
CA CYS A 21 -60.78 8.97 -52.97
C CYS A 21 -59.82 8.00 -52.27
N LYS A 22 -59.75 6.79 -52.84
CA LYS A 22 -58.80 5.67 -52.62
C LYS A 22 -58.84 4.94 -51.27
N LYS A 23 -59.05 3.64 -51.35
CA LYS A 23 -58.79 2.66 -50.29
C LYS A 23 -57.27 2.58 -50.13
N ASP A 24 -56.74 3.17 -49.08
CA ASP A 24 -55.35 3.00 -48.69
C ASP A 24 -55.10 1.52 -48.31
N PRO A 25 -53.92 0.96 -48.65
CA PRO A 25 -53.55 -0.36 -48.18
C PRO A 25 -53.40 -0.33 -46.66
N GLU A 26 -53.88 -1.39 -46.01
CA GLU A 26 -53.74 -1.63 -44.57
C GLU A 26 -52.26 -1.56 -44.18
N PRO A 27 -51.87 -0.83 -43.10
CA PRO A 27 -50.47 -0.74 -42.71
C PRO A 27 -49.97 -2.13 -42.32
N GLU A 28 -48.92 -2.61 -43.00
CA GLU A 28 -48.23 -3.84 -42.58
C GLU A 28 -47.66 -3.65 -41.16
N PRO A 29 -47.72 -4.68 -40.30
CA PRO A 29 -47.15 -4.60 -38.96
C PRO A 29 -45.67 -4.26 -39.04
N ASP A 30 -45.25 -3.29 -38.22
CA ASP A 30 -43.86 -2.86 -38.03
C ASP A 30 -42.99 -4.10 -37.71
N PRO A 31 -41.87 -4.36 -38.42
CA PRO A 31 -41.05 -5.54 -38.18
C PRO A 31 -40.60 -5.59 -36.72
N THR A 32 -41.01 -6.62 -36.01
CA THR A 32 -40.54 -6.91 -34.66
C THR A 32 -39.02 -7.06 -34.68
N VAL A 33 -38.33 -6.31 -33.84
CA VAL A 33 -36.89 -6.47 -33.66
C VAL A 33 -36.66 -7.83 -32.99
N GLU A 34 -36.02 -8.74 -33.72
CA GLU A 34 -35.74 -10.09 -33.23
C GLU A 34 -34.50 -10.10 -32.31
N VAL A 35 -34.45 -11.07 -31.39
CA VAL A 35 -33.26 -11.37 -30.59
C VAL A 35 -32.12 -11.80 -31.49
N THR A 36 -30.88 -11.40 -31.17
CA THR A 36 -29.66 -11.80 -31.89
C THR A 36 -28.65 -12.53 -31.01
N SER A 37 -28.72 -12.36 -29.69
CA SER A 37 -27.88 -13.10 -28.74
C SER A 37 -28.45 -13.06 -27.32
N ILE A 38 -27.96 -13.99 -26.51
CA ILE A 38 -28.15 -14.05 -25.06
C ILE A 38 -26.78 -14.35 -24.44
N GLU A 39 -26.48 -13.72 -23.30
CA GLU A 39 -25.27 -13.97 -22.52
C GLU A 39 -25.65 -14.22 -21.06
N ILE A 40 -25.13 -15.30 -20.46
CA ILE A 40 -25.33 -15.64 -19.05
C ILE A 40 -24.16 -15.11 -18.21
N SER A 41 -24.44 -14.63 -17.00
CA SER A 41 -23.42 -14.31 -16.01
C SER A 41 -23.84 -14.72 -14.59
N GLY A 42 -22.87 -15.11 -13.76
CA GLY A 42 -23.07 -15.52 -12.37
C GLY A 42 -21.91 -16.34 -11.83
N SER A 43 -22.06 -16.89 -10.60
CA SER A 43 -21.01 -17.73 -9.98
C SER A 43 -20.83 -19.04 -10.77
N ALA A 44 -19.58 -19.45 -10.97
CA ALA A 44 -19.22 -20.73 -11.61
C ALA A 44 -18.95 -21.87 -10.60
N SER A 45 -19.18 -21.61 -9.30
CA SER A 45 -19.01 -22.61 -8.24
C SER A 45 -19.96 -22.35 -7.06
N GLY A 46 -20.26 -23.39 -6.29
CA GLY A 46 -20.98 -23.30 -5.00
C GLY A 46 -20.97 -24.63 -4.25
N TYR A 47 -21.53 -24.64 -3.05
CA TYR A 47 -21.66 -25.85 -2.23
C TYR A 47 -23.06 -26.44 -2.32
N VAL A 48 -23.18 -27.72 -2.01
CA VAL A 48 -24.50 -28.36 -1.82
C VAL A 48 -25.35 -27.53 -0.84
N GLY A 49 -26.58 -27.24 -1.26
CA GLY A 49 -27.56 -26.42 -0.55
C GLY A 49 -27.49 -24.91 -0.82
N ASP A 50 -26.54 -24.44 -1.64
CA ASP A 50 -26.52 -23.02 -2.07
C ASP A 50 -27.59 -22.69 -3.10
N ASP A 51 -28.01 -21.42 -3.08
CA ASP A 51 -28.76 -20.77 -4.15
C ASP A 51 -27.84 -19.77 -4.86
N VAL A 52 -27.58 -20.00 -6.16
CA VAL A 52 -26.75 -19.15 -7.03
C VAL A 52 -27.65 -18.37 -7.98
N GLN A 53 -27.59 -17.04 -7.97
CA GLN A 53 -28.33 -16.22 -8.94
C GLN A 53 -27.53 -16.06 -10.25
N LEU A 54 -28.12 -16.51 -11.35
CA LEU A 54 -27.64 -16.23 -12.71
C LEU A 54 -28.44 -15.09 -13.34
N ASN A 55 -27.80 -14.30 -14.20
CA ASN A 55 -28.41 -13.23 -14.97
C ASN A 55 -28.28 -13.54 -16.47
N ALA A 56 -29.27 -13.15 -17.26
CA ALA A 56 -29.24 -13.29 -18.71
C ALA A 56 -29.44 -11.93 -19.40
N ALA A 57 -28.50 -11.57 -20.27
CA ALA A 57 -28.56 -10.35 -21.08
C ALA A 57 -29.00 -10.69 -22.51
N VAL A 58 -30.25 -10.36 -22.86
CA VAL A 58 -30.80 -10.55 -24.22
C VAL A 58 -30.57 -9.30 -25.06
N LEU A 59 -29.96 -9.46 -26.24
CA LEU A 59 -29.66 -8.39 -27.20
C LEU A 59 -30.39 -8.58 -28.54
N PRO A 60 -30.76 -7.48 -29.23
CA PRO A 60 -30.61 -6.09 -28.81
C PRO A 60 -31.61 -5.70 -27.71
N LEU A 61 -31.33 -4.63 -26.96
CA LEU A 61 -32.18 -4.21 -25.82
C LEU A 61 -33.62 -3.84 -26.22
N ASN A 62 -33.85 -3.52 -27.49
CA ASN A 62 -35.17 -3.20 -28.04
C ASN A 62 -35.85 -4.37 -28.77
N ALA A 63 -35.36 -5.61 -28.59
CA ALA A 63 -36.04 -6.79 -29.12
C ALA A 63 -37.48 -6.92 -28.58
N GLY A 64 -38.41 -7.34 -29.43
CA GLY A 64 -39.85 -7.38 -29.14
C GLY A 64 -40.25 -8.43 -28.10
N ASP A 65 -39.61 -9.60 -28.13
CA ASP A 65 -39.74 -10.64 -27.10
C ASP A 65 -38.35 -10.94 -26.52
N ARG A 66 -38.20 -10.70 -25.21
CA ARG A 66 -36.96 -10.91 -24.45
C ARG A 66 -37.14 -11.93 -23.34
N THR A 67 -38.17 -12.77 -23.46
CA THR A 67 -38.46 -13.81 -22.48
C THR A 67 -37.31 -14.82 -22.44
N VAL A 68 -36.76 -15.04 -21.25
CA VAL A 68 -35.69 -16.01 -21.02
C VAL A 68 -36.30 -17.26 -20.38
N THR A 69 -36.01 -18.43 -20.95
CA THR A 69 -36.32 -19.72 -20.36
C THR A 69 -35.03 -20.39 -19.88
N TRP A 70 -35.04 -20.84 -18.63
CA TRP A 70 -33.92 -21.51 -17.99
C TRP A 70 -34.14 -23.02 -17.94
N GLU A 71 -33.09 -23.81 -18.17
CA GLU A 71 -33.06 -25.25 -17.94
C GLU A 71 -31.77 -25.67 -17.25
N SER A 72 -31.87 -26.65 -16.34
CA SER A 72 -30.71 -27.36 -15.83
C SER A 72 -30.48 -28.59 -16.69
N LEU A 73 -29.26 -28.79 -17.18
CA LEU A 73 -28.92 -29.98 -17.96
C LEU A 73 -28.69 -31.22 -17.06
N ASN A 74 -28.72 -31.06 -15.74
CA ASN A 74 -28.71 -32.16 -14.78
C ASN A 74 -29.47 -31.77 -13.49
N GLU A 75 -30.77 -32.05 -13.46
CA GLU A 75 -31.66 -31.75 -12.33
C GLU A 75 -31.33 -32.55 -11.05
N ASP A 76 -30.57 -33.65 -11.15
CA ASP A 76 -30.08 -34.38 -9.96
C ASP A 76 -28.97 -33.59 -9.24
N LEU A 77 -28.23 -32.75 -9.98
CA LEU A 77 -27.15 -31.92 -9.44
C LEU A 77 -27.63 -30.52 -9.05
N ALA A 78 -28.51 -29.88 -9.83
CA ALA A 78 -29.07 -28.58 -9.49
C ALA A 78 -30.41 -28.29 -10.21
N ASP A 79 -31.29 -27.54 -9.56
CA ASP A 79 -32.50 -26.96 -10.19
C ASP A 79 -32.26 -25.50 -10.54
N VAL A 80 -32.97 -24.98 -11.55
CA VAL A 80 -33.00 -23.54 -11.86
C VAL A 80 -34.44 -23.03 -11.91
N SER A 81 -34.69 -21.91 -11.25
CA SER A 81 -35.99 -21.24 -11.24
C SER A 81 -36.22 -20.42 -12.52
N THR A 82 -37.46 -19.98 -12.74
CA THR A 82 -37.79 -19.08 -13.86
C THR A 82 -37.13 -17.71 -13.75
N SER A 83 -36.66 -17.31 -12.56
CA SER A 83 -35.90 -16.08 -12.33
C SER A 83 -34.39 -16.27 -12.46
N GLY A 84 -33.90 -17.46 -12.82
CA GLY A 84 -32.47 -17.76 -12.93
C GLY A 84 -31.78 -18.05 -11.58
N THR A 85 -32.54 -18.38 -10.54
CA THR A 85 -31.98 -18.80 -9.24
C THR A 85 -31.73 -20.30 -9.29
N VAL A 86 -30.47 -20.72 -9.12
CA VAL A 86 -30.02 -22.11 -9.22
C VAL A 86 -29.82 -22.70 -7.83
N THR A 87 -30.55 -23.74 -7.46
CA THR A 87 -30.40 -24.46 -6.18
C THR A 87 -29.52 -25.69 -6.37
N LEU A 88 -28.37 -25.74 -5.69
CA LEU A 88 -27.37 -26.79 -5.81
C LEU A 88 -27.71 -27.98 -4.90
N LYS A 89 -27.88 -29.18 -5.45
CA LYS A 89 -28.39 -30.37 -4.75
C LYS A 89 -27.32 -31.41 -4.40
N ALA A 90 -26.34 -31.61 -5.27
CA ALA A 90 -25.36 -32.68 -5.12
C ALA A 90 -24.02 -32.33 -5.76
N VAL A 91 -22.94 -32.89 -5.22
CA VAL A 91 -21.57 -32.71 -5.69
C VAL A 91 -21.44 -33.14 -7.16
N GLY A 92 -20.78 -32.31 -7.97
CA GLY A 92 -20.60 -32.58 -9.39
C GLY A 92 -20.42 -31.31 -10.21
N VAL A 93 -20.48 -31.43 -11.53
CA VAL A 93 -20.45 -30.29 -12.45
C VAL A 93 -21.77 -30.26 -13.20
N VAL A 94 -22.51 -29.16 -13.09
CA VAL A 94 -23.80 -28.96 -13.77
C VAL A 94 -23.69 -27.81 -14.77
N THR A 95 -24.40 -27.92 -15.89
CA THR A 95 -24.53 -26.83 -16.85
C THR A 95 -25.95 -26.32 -16.85
N ILE A 96 -26.10 -25.00 -16.72
CA ILE A 96 -27.38 -24.30 -16.76
C ILE A 96 -27.47 -23.57 -18.09
N LYS A 97 -28.58 -23.72 -18.80
CA LYS A 97 -28.79 -23.12 -20.10
C LYS A 97 -29.93 -22.11 -20.05
N ALA A 98 -29.72 -20.96 -20.67
CA ALA A 98 -30.73 -19.94 -20.88
C ALA A 98 -31.03 -19.82 -22.37
N THR A 99 -32.31 -19.70 -22.73
CA THR A 99 -32.75 -19.56 -24.13
C THR A 99 -33.64 -18.33 -24.27
N ALA A 100 -33.42 -17.54 -25.31
CA ALA A 100 -34.28 -16.43 -25.74
C ALA A 100 -34.45 -16.47 -27.27
N GLY A 101 -35.68 -16.70 -27.74
CA GLY A 101 -35.94 -16.92 -29.16
C GLY A 101 -35.21 -18.15 -29.71
N ALA A 102 -34.41 -17.95 -30.77
CA ALA A 102 -33.60 -19.01 -31.39
C ALA A 102 -32.18 -19.13 -30.80
N PHE A 103 -31.84 -18.31 -29.80
CA PHE A 103 -30.48 -18.22 -29.25
C PHE A 103 -30.45 -18.79 -27.84
N SER A 104 -29.35 -19.46 -27.51
CA SER A 104 -29.09 -19.99 -26.16
C SER A 104 -27.64 -19.77 -25.77
N ASP A 105 -27.41 -19.69 -24.47
CA ASP A 105 -26.09 -19.68 -23.86
C ASP A 105 -26.06 -20.66 -22.67
N GLU A 106 -24.88 -21.10 -22.27
CA GLU A 106 -24.66 -22.11 -21.24
C GLU A 106 -23.66 -21.63 -20.19
N HIS A 107 -23.93 -21.93 -18.92
CA HIS A 107 -23.09 -21.57 -17.78
C HIS A 107 -22.83 -22.80 -16.91
N THR A 108 -21.56 -23.16 -16.72
CA THR A 108 -21.15 -24.32 -15.93
C THR A 108 -20.90 -23.94 -14.48
N ILE A 109 -21.43 -24.73 -13.54
CA ILE A 109 -21.25 -24.59 -12.10
C ILE A 109 -20.64 -25.87 -11.54
N THR A 110 -19.51 -25.73 -10.83
CA THR A 110 -18.93 -26.81 -10.02
C THR A 110 -19.54 -26.80 -8.62
N ILE A 111 -20.11 -27.93 -8.20
CA ILE A 111 -20.78 -28.12 -6.92
C ILE A 111 -19.88 -28.96 -6.03
N GLU A 112 -19.54 -28.43 -4.86
CA GLU A 112 -18.64 -29.05 -3.90
C GLU A 112 -19.38 -29.53 -2.65
N ASP A 113 -18.83 -30.54 -1.99
CA ASP A 113 -19.30 -30.99 -0.69
C ASP A 113 -18.83 -29.93 0.34
N PRO A 114 -19.72 -29.37 1.18
CA PRO A 114 -19.27 -28.56 2.31
C PRO A 114 -18.40 -29.37 3.28
N GLY A 115 -18.37 -30.69 3.20
CA GLY A 115 -17.54 -31.53 4.06
C GLY A 115 -18.10 -31.67 5.49
N PRO A 116 -17.49 -32.53 6.32
CA PRO A 116 -17.96 -32.79 7.68
C PRO A 116 -17.85 -31.56 8.59
N ASP A 117 -16.93 -30.65 8.28
CA ASP A 117 -16.64 -29.45 9.06
C ASP A 117 -17.45 -28.23 8.59
N GLY A 118 -18.36 -28.42 7.63
CA GLY A 118 -19.18 -27.36 7.04
C GLY A 118 -18.40 -26.50 6.05
N ARG A 119 -19.06 -25.48 5.50
CA ARG A 119 -18.48 -24.65 4.44
C ARG A 119 -17.20 -23.95 4.92
N PRO A 120 -16.15 -23.90 4.08
CA PRO A 120 -14.95 -23.17 4.42
C PRO A 120 -15.25 -21.70 4.75
N THR A 121 -14.66 -21.21 5.82
CA THR A 121 -14.75 -19.78 6.16
C THR A 121 -13.82 -18.99 5.26
N GLU A 122 -14.35 -18.01 4.52
CA GLU A 122 -13.51 -17.16 3.68
C GLU A 122 -12.72 -16.16 4.55
N ILE A 123 -11.40 -16.14 4.37
CA ILE A 123 -10.47 -15.19 5.00
C ILE A 123 -9.93 -14.27 3.92
N VAL A 124 -10.37 -13.02 3.94
CA VAL A 124 -10.02 -12.01 2.94
C VAL A 124 -8.85 -11.16 3.42
N ILE A 125 -7.73 -11.23 2.70
CA ILE A 125 -6.52 -10.44 2.94
C ILE A 125 -6.47 -9.34 1.89
N MET A 126 -6.70 -8.10 2.30
CA MET A 126 -6.67 -6.95 1.41
C MET A 126 -5.26 -6.35 1.34
N HIS A 127 -4.64 -6.38 0.16
CA HIS A 127 -3.24 -5.99 -0.06
C HIS A 127 -3.09 -4.96 -1.18
N GLY A 128 -2.08 -4.10 -1.09
CA GLY A 128 -1.78 -3.11 -2.13
C GLY A 128 -1.21 -3.72 -3.40
N ALA A 129 -0.55 -4.87 -3.27
CA ALA A 129 0.08 -5.61 -4.35
C ALA A 129 -0.20 -7.13 -4.20
N PRO A 130 -1.40 -7.63 -4.54
CA PRO A 130 -1.70 -9.07 -4.41
C PRO A 130 -0.74 -9.96 -5.21
N GLN A 131 -0.17 -9.46 -6.31
CA GLN A 131 0.85 -10.17 -7.10
C GLN A 131 2.12 -10.50 -6.31
N GLU A 132 2.42 -9.80 -5.22
CA GLU A 132 3.60 -10.08 -4.38
C GLU A 132 3.33 -11.14 -3.32
N VAL A 133 2.06 -11.35 -2.94
CA VAL A 133 1.68 -12.13 -1.75
C VAL A 133 0.80 -13.34 -2.04
N ASP A 134 0.08 -13.35 -3.17
CA ASP A 134 -0.76 -14.48 -3.58
C ASP A 134 0.00 -15.42 -4.53
N PRO A 135 0.49 -16.57 -4.04
CA PRO A 135 1.35 -17.46 -4.82
C PRO A 135 0.58 -18.21 -5.92
N ARG A 136 -0.77 -18.13 -5.95
CA ARG A 136 -1.62 -18.82 -6.94
C ARG A 136 -1.85 -17.98 -8.18
N ARG A 137 -1.48 -16.70 -8.16
CA ARG A 137 -1.60 -15.83 -9.32
C ARG A 137 -0.63 -16.20 -10.44
N GLY A 138 -1.05 -15.93 -11.67
CA GLY A 138 -0.22 -16.10 -12.86
C GLY A 138 0.96 -15.15 -12.89
N ASP A 139 0.78 -13.92 -12.39
CA ASP A 139 1.76 -12.83 -12.32
C ASP A 139 2.48 -12.74 -10.96
N PHE A 140 2.49 -13.82 -10.16
CA PHE A 140 3.16 -13.82 -8.85
C PHE A 140 4.65 -13.44 -8.96
N SER A 141 5.04 -12.37 -8.27
CA SER A 141 6.40 -11.82 -8.25
C SER A 141 7.17 -12.12 -6.96
N GLY A 142 6.52 -12.72 -5.96
CA GLY A 142 7.16 -13.12 -4.71
C GLY A 142 8.08 -14.33 -4.85
N ARG A 143 8.78 -14.67 -3.77
CA ARG A 143 9.70 -15.81 -3.71
C ARG A 143 8.99 -17.10 -3.28
N GLU A 144 9.68 -18.24 -3.42
CA GLU A 144 9.24 -19.59 -2.96
C GLU A 144 7.82 -20.02 -3.39
N LYS A 145 7.39 -19.67 -4.60
CA LYS A 145 6.01 -19.91 -5.12
C LYS A 145 5.45 -21.29 -4.78
N ALA A 146 6.20 -22.36 -5.07
CA ALA A 146 5.74 -23.73 -4.84
C ALA A 146 5.53 -24.07 -3.36
N ALA A 147 6.45 -23.63 -2.48
CA ALA A 147 6.32 -23.86 -1.04
C ALA A 147 5.14 -23.07 -0.46
N ARG A 148 4.93 -21.83 -0.92
CA ARG A 148 3.80 -21.01 -0.50
C ARG A 148 2.46 -21.60 -0.96
N ILE A 149 2.35 -22.12 -2.19
CA ILE A 149 1.13 -22.82 -2.65
C ILE A 149 0.83 -24.01 -1.72
N ALA A 150 1.84 -24.85 -1.46
CA ALA A 150 1.67 -26.02 -0.59
C ALA A 150 1.24 -25.62 0.84
N LEU A 151 1.79 -24.52 1.36
CA LEU A 151 1.42 -23.98 2.66
C LEU A 151 -0.04 -23.48 2.69
N HIS A 152 -0.48 -22.76 1.65
CA HIS A 152 -1.88 -22.33 1.55
C HIS A 152 -2.84 -23.52 1.49
N GLU A 153 -2.55 -24.52 0.65
CA GLU A 153 -3.38 -25.73 0.55
C GLU A 153 -3.43 -26.51 1.87
N GLN A 154 -2.33 -26.52 2.63
CA GLN A 154 -2.30 -27.12 3.95
C GLN A 154 -3.18 -26.34 4.94
N VAL A 155 -3.01 -25.03 5.03
CA VAL A 155 -3.75 -24.16 5.96
C VAL A 155 -5.24 -24.18 5.67
N GLU A 156 -5.65 -24.06 4.41
CA GLU A 156 -7.07 -24.13 4.00
C GLU A 156 -7.72 -25.43 4.41
N ARG A 157 -7.02 -26.56 4.24
CA ARG A 157 -7.53 -27.88 4.63
C ARG A 157 -7.62 -28.04 6.14
N GLU A 158 -6.59 -27.63 6.87
CA GLU A 158 -6.51 -27.86 8.32
C GLU A 158 -7.44 -26.94 9.12
N LEU A 159 -7.66 -25.71 8.65
CA LEU A 159 -8.52 -24.73 9.31
C LEU A 159 -9.92 -24.64 8.70
N ASN A 160 -10.19 -25.40 7.64
CA ASN A 160 -11.41 -25.32 6.85
C ASN A 160 -11.71 -23.86 6.44
N VAL A 161 -10.75 -23.24 5.77
CA VAL A 161 -10.83 -21.86 5.29
C VAL A 161 -10.61 -21.78 3.79
N LYS A 162 -11.05 -20.68 3.20
CA LYS A 162 -10.67 -20.28 1.84
C LYS A 162 -9.92 -18.95 1.92
N ILE A 163 -8.67 -18.93 1.47
CA ILE A 163 -7.83 -17.73 1.53
C ILE A 163 -8.05 -16.93 0.25
N VAL A 164 -8.41 -15.65 0.40
CA VAL A 164 -8.68 -14.76 -0.72
C VAL A 164 -7.83 -13.50 -0.59
N TYR A 165 -6.97 -13.25 -1.57
CA TYR A 165 -6.26 -11.99 -1.68
C TYR A 165 -7.05 -11.02 -2.53
N GLN A 166 -7.32 -9.84 -1.97
CA GLN A 166 -8.07 -8.79 -2.63
C GLN A 166 -7.22 -7.53 -2.78
N ALA A 167 -7.20 -6.96 -3.98
CA ALA A 167 -6.61 -5.63 -4.18
C ALA A 167 -7.49 -4.56 -3.53
N TYR A 168 -6.86 -3.52 -2.99
CA TYR A 168 -7.59 -2.28 -2.69
C TYR A 168 -8.28 -1.75 -3.96
N PRO A 169 -9.49 -1.17 -3.84
CA PRO A 169 -10.19 -0.63 -5.00
C PRO A 169 -9.47 0.63 -5.54
N ALA A 170 -9.73 0.95 -6.81
CA ALA A 170 -9.01 2.00 -7.54
C ALA A 170 -9.18 3.41 -6.95
N ASP A 171 -10.24 3.64 -6.17
CA ASP A 171 -10.52 4.88 -5.43
C ASP A 171 -9.87 4.92 -4.04
N ALA A 172 -9.32 3.80 -3.56
CA ALA A 172 -8.62 3.66 -2.29
C ALA A 172 -7.22 2.99 -2.42
N PRO A 173 -6.42 3.30 -3.46
CA PRO A 173 -5.26 2.49 -3.81
C PRO A 173 -4.10 2.68 -2.84
N TRP A 174 -3.97 3.83 -2.18
CA TRP A 174 -2.90 4.16 -1.22
C TRP A 174 -3.21 5.45 -0.44
N GLY A 175 -2.50 5.68 0.66
CA GLY A 175 -2.51 6.96 1.39
C GLY A 175 -3.83 7.26 2.12
N PRO A 176 -4.15 8.55 2.37
CA PRO A 176 -5.34 8.96 3.11
C PRO A 176 -6.65 8.37 2.56
N ALA A 177 -6.78 8.28 1.23
CA ALA A 177 -7.97 7.69 0.61
C ALA A 177 -8.20 6.22 1.02
N ARG A 178 -7.12 5.45 1.22
CA ARG A 178 -7.20 4.06 1.71
C ARG A 178 -7.71 4.00 3.14
N GLN A 179 -7.10 4.81 4.01
CA GLN A 179 -7.46 4.91 5.42
C GLN A 179 -8.93 5.32 5.60
N GLU A 180 -9.34 6.43 4.98
CA GLU A 180 -10.71 6.93 5.03
C GLU A 180 -11.70 5.85 4.56
N SER A 181 -11.35 5.10 3.52
CA SER A 181 -12.18 4.00 3.01
C SER A 181 -12.33 2.87 4.03
N ILE A 182 -11.25 2.44 4.70
CA ILE A 182 -11.31 1.41 5.75
C ILE A 182 -12.26 1.85 6.88
N ILE A 183 -12.12 3.09 7.35
CA ILE A 183 -12.98 3.67 8.40
C ILE A 183 -14.44 3.72 7.94
N ASN A 184 -14.68 4.21 6.73
CA ASN A 184 -16.03 4.33 6.17
C ASN A 184 -16.69 2.96 5.95
N TRP A 185 -15.93 1.94 5.52
CA TRP A 185 -16.44 0.57 5.39
C TRP A 185 -16.84 0.02 6.76
N HIS A 186 -16.03 0.23 7.80
CA HIS A 186 -16.38 -0.17 9.15
C HIS A 186 -17.66 0.51 9.64
N ILE A 187 -17.77 1.84 9.52
CA ILE A 187 -18.96 2.62 9.91
C ILE A 187 -20.21 2.14 9.16
N ALA A 188 -20.06 1.78 7.89
CA ALA A 188 -21.15 1.27 7.06
C ALA A 188 -21.47 -0.22 7.29
N GLY A 189 -20.73 -0.92 8.15
CA GLY A 189 -20.87 -2.37 8.37
C GLY A 189 -20.44 -3.22 7.17
N GLN A 190 -19.65 -2.66 6.25
CA GLN A 190 -19.13 -3.37 5.07
C GLN A 190 -17.89 -4.17 5.43
N LYS A 191 -18.06 -5.49 5.64
CA LYS A 191 -16.96 -6.43 5.92
C LYS A 191 -16.19 -6.77 4.65
N ARG A 192 -15.34 -5.86 4.19
CA ARG A 192 -14.58 -6.02 2.93
C ARG A 192 -13.30 -6.83 3.05
N ALA A 193 -12.75 -6.96 4.25
CA ALA A 193 -11.57 -7.75 4.52
C ALA A 193 -11.60 -8.25 5.96
N ASP A 194 -10.86 -9.32 6.22
CA ASP A 194 -10.54 -9.78 7.57
C ASP A 194 -9.15 -9.29 8.00
N ILE A 195 -8.27 -9.02 7.03
CA ILE A 195 -6.94 -8.46 7.24
C ILE A 195 -6.72 -7.30 6.28
N TYR A 196 -6.26 -6.17 6.80
CA TYR A 196 -5.83 -5.01 6.00
C TYR A 196 -4.31 -4.89 5.98
N TRP A 197 -3.76 -4.51 4.84
CA TRP A 197 -2.36 -4.09 4.69
C TRP A 197 -2.27 -2.58 4.49
N LEU A 198 -1.62 -1.91 5.43
CA LEU A 198 -1.59 -0.45 5.55
C LEU A 198 -0.25 0.03 6.10
N THR A 199 -0.06 1.34 6.21
CA THR A 199 1.17 1.93 6.77
C THR A 199 0.98 2.38 8.20
N THR A 200 2.04 2.32 9.01
CA THR A 200 2.04 2.73 10.41
C THR A 200 1.66 4.21 10.62
N ILE A 201 1.85 5.07 9.60
CA ILE A 201 1.39 6.48 9.57
C ILE A 201 -0.06 6.63 10.05
N TRP A 202 -0.93 5.70 9.66
CA TRP A 202 -2.38 5.81 9.89
C TRP A 202 -2.92 4.85 10.94
N LEU A 203 -2.02 4.11 11.60
CA LEU A 203 -2.40 3.01 12.50
C LEU A 203 -3.23 3.52 13.68
N SER A 204 -2.79 4.62 14.31
CA SER A 204 -3.44 5.22 15.49
C SER A 204 -4.86 5.70 15.18
N GLU A 205 -5.07 6.39 14.06
CA GLU A 205 -6.40 6.90 13.67
C GLU A 205 -7.36 5.75 13.33
N ILE A 206 -6.89 4.71 12.62
CA ILE A 206 -7.70 3.54 12.31
C ILE A 206 -8.05 2.76 13.60
N ALA A 207 -7.11 2.64 14.53
CA ALA A 207 -7.34 2.05 15.85
C ALA A 207 -8.41 2.84 16.64
N GLN A 208 -8.29 4.17 16.70
CA GLN A 208 -9.26 5.05 17.36
C GLN A 208 -10.66 4.95 16.74
N SER A 209 -10.74 4.73 15.42
CA SER A 209 -12.02 4.52 14.73
C SER A 209 -12.70 3.18 15.02
N ASN A 210 -12.00 2.28 15.72
CA ASN A 210 -12.43 0.91 16.01
C ASN A 210 -12.56 0.03 14.74
N ALA A 211 -11.97 0.42 13.61
CA ALA A 211 -12.01 -0.36 12.37
C ALA A 211 -11.09 -1.58 12.38
N ILE A 212 -10.11 -1.60 13.29
CA ILE A 212 -9.18 -2.72 13.53
C ILE A 212 -9.20 -3.11 15.01
N VAL A 213 -8.62 -4.26 15.35
CA VAL A 213 -8.53 -4.75 16.74
C VAL A 213 -7.07 -4.97 17.16
N PRO A 214 -6.75 -4.82 18.46
CA PRO A 214 -5.44 -5.20 18.99
C PRO A 214 -5.24 -6.73 18.87
N ILE A 215 -3.98 -7.17 18.82
CA ILE A 215 -3.60 -8.58 18.63
C ILE A 215 -2.97 -9.23 19.86
N ASP A 216 -2.79 -8.50 20.96
CA ASP A 216 -2.06 -8.94 22.16
C ASP A 216 -2.56 -10.30 22.69
N GLN A 217 -3.87 -10.52 22.63
CA GLN A 217 -4.52 -11.76 23.07
C GLN A 217 -4.09 -13.01 22.30
N TRP A 218 -3.56 -12.86 21.08
CA TRP A 218 -3.18 -13.97 20.19
C TRP A 218 -1.66 -14.13 20.03
N LEU A 219 -0.86 -13.20 20.54
CA LEU A 219 0.61 -13.27 20.42
C LEU A 219 1.18 -14.55 21.06
N SER A 220 0.64 -14.94 22.22
CA SER A 220 1.12 -16.12 22.95
C SER A 220 0.72 -17.46 22.34
N THR A 221 -0.24 -17.48 21.41
CA THR A 221 -0.74 -18.70 20.76
C THR A 221 -0.27 -18.79 19.31
N HIS A 222 -0.61 -17.77 18.51
CA HIS A 222 -0.45 -17.77 17.06
C HIS A 222 0.68 -16.85 16.59
N GLY A 223 1.03 -15.82 17.36
CA GLY A 223 1.97 -14.77 16.96
C GLY A 223 3.41 -14.94 17.45
N LYS A 224 3.81 -16.11 17.95
CA LYS A 224 5.12 -16.32 18.62
C LYS A 224 6.35 -16.03 17.76
N ASN A 225 6.21 -16.09 16.44
CA ASN A 225 7.31 -15.90 15.50
C ASN A 225 7.39 -14.46 14.96
N ILE A 226 6.43 -13.59 15.31
CA ILE A 226 6.47 -12.19 14.89
C ILE A 226 7.63 -11.51 15.64
N HIS A 227 8.47 -10.79 14.89
CA HIS A 227 9.63 -10.11 15.44
C HIS A 227 9.23 -8.92 16.32
N ASP A 228 9.97 -8.72 17.42
CA ASP A 228 9.74 -7.63 18.37
C ASP A 228 9.73 -6.26 17.68
N THR A 229 10.57 -6.02 16.67
CA THR A 229 10.58 -4.73 15.97
C THR A 229 9.27 -4.44 15.22
N ALA A 230 8.56 -5.47 14.76
CA ALA A 230 7.25 -5.30 14.14
C ALA A 230 6.15 -5.05 15.18
N LEU A 231 6.25 -5.67 16.35
CA LEU A 231 5.32 -5.46 17.45
C LEU A 231 5.49 -4.05 18.04
N ASP A 232 6.72 -3.66 18.35
CA ASP A 232 7.04 -2.35 18.92
C ASP A 232 6.63 -1.19 17.98
N LEU A 233 6.84 -1.35 16.67
CA LEU A 233 6.45 -0.32 15.69
C LEU A 233 4.94 -0.11 15.61
N THR A 234 4.16 -1.13 15.98
CA THR A 234 2.70 -1.09 15.94
C THR A 234 2.07 -0.97 17.34
N TYR A 235 2.89 -0.68 18.35
CA TYR A 235 2.45 -0.43 19.71
C TYR A 235 1.83 0.96 19.82
N TYR A 236 0.57 1.00 20.22
CA TYR A 236 -0.19 2.22 20.38
C TYR A 236 -1.17 2.10 21.55
N SER A 237 -1.20 3.12 22.42
CA SER A 237 -2.14 3.23 23.54
C SER A 237 -2.19 1.98 24.44
N GLY A 238 -1.04 1.37 24.73
CA GLY A 238 -0.96 0.22 25.64
C GLY A 238 -1.13 -1.15 24.99
N GLN A 239 -1.34 -1.21 23.67
CA GLN A 239 -1.70 -2.43 22.92
C GLN A 239 -0.95 -2.49 21.59
N THR A 240 -0.89 -3.68 21.00
CA THR A 240 -0.25 -3.93 19.71
C THR A 240 -1.30 -4.09 18.63
N TRP A 241 -1.21 -3.32 17.54
CA TRP A 241 -2.29 -3.22 16.54
C TRP A 241 -1.95 -3.81 15.17
N GLY A 242 -0.70 -4.20 14.95
CA GLY A 242 -0.26 -4.73 13.67
C GLY A 242 0.87 -5.74 13.77
N PHE A 243 1.26 -6.27 12.62
CA PHE A 243 2.25 -7.33 12.50
C PHE A 243 2.84 -7.36 11.08
N ALA A 244 4.04 -7.93 10.94
CA ALA A 244 4.76 -8.04 9.68
C ALA A 244 5.54 -9.36 9.62
N PRO A 245 5.84 -9.90 8.42
CA PRO A 245 6.50 -11.19 8.27
C PRO A 245 8.03 -11.12 8.40
N GLU A 246 8.61 -9.93 8.28
CA GLU A 246 10.05 -9.66 8.44
C GLU A 246 10.24 -8.59 9.53
N PRO A 247 11.40 -8.56 10.22
CA PRO A 247 11.74 -7.46 11.10
C PRO A 247 12.00 -6.18 10.29
N PHE A 248 11.75 -5.02 10.91
CA PHE A 248 12.17 -3.74 10.35
C PHE A 248 13.64 -3.46 10.67
N ARG A 249 14.35 -2.88 9.70
CA ARG A 249 15.81 -2.76 9.68
C ARG A 249 16.26 -1.44 9.05
N GLY A 250 17.54 -1.13 9.19
CA GLY A 250 18.16 0.06 8.62
C GLY A 250 18.21 0.02 7.09
N GLU A 251 17.31 0.74 6.42
CA GLU A 251 17.28 0.82 4.94
C GLU A 251 17.49 2.25 4.41
N ARG A 252 18.00 3.16 5.24
CA ARG A 252 18.25 4.58 4.92
C ARG A 252 19.73 4.85 4.72
N GLY A 253 20.07 5.62 3.68
CA GLY A 253 21.45 5.99 3.38
C GLY A 253 21.58 7.17 2.42
N ILE A 254 22.83 7.55 2.16
CA ILE A 254 23.21 8.46 1.09
C ILE A 254 23.57 7.59 -0.12
N PHE A 255 22.68 7.56 -1.11
CA PHE A 255 22.85 6.80 -2.34
C PHE A 255 23.74 7.58 -3.31
N ILE A 256 24.60 6.88 -4.04
CA ILE A 256 25.70 7.46 -4.81
C ILE A 256 25.53 7.06 -6.28
N ASN A 257 25.53 8.03 -7.19
CA ASN A 257 25.67 7.77 -8.62
C ASN A 257 27.14 7.42 -8.92
N MET A 258 27.42 6.12 -9.03
CA MET A 258 28.78 5.61 -9.19
C MET A 258 29.37 5.95 -10.56
N ALA A 259 28.53 6.12 -11.59
CA ALA A 259 28.98 6.57 -12.90
C ALA A 259 29.58 7.99 -12.80
N LEU A 260 28.83 8.92 -12.20
CA LEU A 260 29.26 10.30 -12.03
C LEU A 260 30.47 10.42 -11.10
N LEU A 261 30.49 9.65 -9.99
CA LEU A 261 31.63 9.59 -9.06
C LEU A 261 32.93 9.24 -9.80
N ARG A 262 32.90 8.17 -10.61
CA ARG A 262 34.06 7.70 -11.38
C ARG A 262 34.44 8.66 -12.49
N GLU A 263 33.48 9.22 -13.22
CA GLU A 263 33.73 10.18 -14.30
C GLU A 263 34.45 11.44 -13.79
N ALA A 264 34.00 11.96 -12.64
CA ALA A 264 34.57 13.14 -12.02
C ALA A 264 35.86 12.86 -11.20
N GLY A 265 36.24 11.59 -11.02
CA GLY A 265 37.42 11.20 -10.26
C GLY A 265 37.33 11.56 -8.77
N ILE A 266 36.13 11.45 -8.20
CA ILE A 266 35.83 11.79 -6.81
C ILE A 266 36.08 10.55 -5.93
N GLU A 267 36.66 10.77 -4.75
CA GLU A 267 36.86 9.73 -3.73
C GLU A 267 35.52 9.16 -3.26
N ASP A 268 35.43 7.84 -3.15
CA ASP A 268 34.23 7.15 -2.71
C ASP A 268 34.02 7.33 -1.20
N PRO A 269 32.89 7.92 -0.75
CA PRO A 269 32.55 8.04 0.67
C PRO A 269 32.60 6.72 1.46
N VAL A 270 32.43 5.58 0.81
CA VAL A 270 32.51 4.28 1.49
C VAL A 270 33.92 4.01 2.04
N ASP A 271 34.96 4.51 1.39
CA ASP A 271 36.34 4.39 1.89
C ASP A 271 36.52 5.24 3.15
N LEU A 272 35.98 6.47 3.13
CA LEU A 272 35.98 7.36 4.30
C LEU A 272 35.19 6.77 5.48
N TRP A 273 34.11 6.03 5.20
CA TRP A 273 33.37 5.30 6.24
C TRP A 273 34.21 4.18 6.84
N ASN A 274 34.79 3.33 5.99
CA ASN A 274 35.60 2.19 6.42
C ASN A 274 36.86 2.61 7.20
N ASP A 275 37.42 3.78 6.87
CA ASP A 275 38.55 4.37 7.59
C ASP A 275 38.13 5.10 8.89
N GLY A 276 36.83 5.19 9.17
CA GLY A 276 36.28 5.89 10.34
C GLY A 276 36.41 7.41 10.26
N GLU A 277 36.61 7.96 9.06
CA GLU A 277 36.79 9.39 8.79
C GLU A 277 35.49 10.09 8.35
N TRP A 278 34.41 9.35 8.07
CA TRP A 278 33.13 9.89 7.58
C TRP A 278 32.32 10.66 8.64
N THR A 279 32.84 11.83 9.00
CA THR A 279 32.24 12.76 9.98
C THR A 279 31.57 13.96 9.32
N TRP A 280 30.77 14.76 10.04
CA TRP A 280 30.16 15.97 9.47
C TRP A 280 31.18 16.97 8.88
N PRO A 281 32.31 17.29 9.55
CA PRO A 281 33.35 18.09 8.92
C PRO A 281 33.93 17.46 7.66
N LYS A 282 34.21 16.15 7.67
CA LYS A 282 34.76 15.44 6.50
C LYS A 282 33.75 15.40 5.35
N PHE A 283 32.48 15.15 5.62
CA PHE A 283 31.41 15.20 4.64
C PHE A 283 31.31 16.59 3.98
N THR A 284 31.42 17.66 4.77
CA THR A 284 31.41 19.03 4.23
C THR A 284 32.62 19.29 3.34
N GLU A 285 33.82 18.90 3.79
CA GLU A 285 35.07 19.02 3.01
C GLU A 285 34.99 18.23 1.70
N TRP A 286 34.55 16.98 1.79
CA TRP A 286 34.37 16.08 0.66
C TRP A 286 33.37 16.65 -0.34
N ALA A 287 32.21 17.13 0.12
CA ALA A 287 31.18 17.68 -0.74
C ALA A 287 31.65 18.94 -1.48
N GLU A 288 32.42 19.82 -0.82
CA GLU A 288 33.02 20.97 -1.50
C GLU A 288 34.07 20.57 -2.53
N SER A 289 34.90 19.57 -2.22
CA SER A 289 35.89 19.05 -3.15
C SER A 289 35.22 18.42 -4.37
N ALA A 290 34.20 17.58 -4.14
CA ALA A 290 33.37 16.97 -5.16
C ALA A 290 32.73 18.02 -6.06
N GLN A 291 32.11 19.08 -5.51
CA GLN A 291 31.46 20.11 -6.31
C GLN A 291 32.43 20.87 -7.22
N ARG A 292 33.71 20.99 -6.84
CA ARG A 292 34.75 21.59 -7.70
C ARG A 292 35.17 20.68 -8.85
N ALA A 293 34.98 19.37 -8.73
CA ALA A 293 35.27 18.39 -9.78
C ALA A 293 34.10 18.25 -10.78
N LEU A 294 32.87 18.58 -10.35
CA LEU A 294 31.66 18.51 -11.18
C LEU A 294 31.52 19.68 -12.16
N SER A 295 30.75 19.49 -13.23
CA SER A 295 30.39 20.55 -14.17
C SER A 295 29.37 21.54 -13.55
N SER A 296 29.16 22.69 -14.19
CA SER A 296 28.30 23.76 -13.67
C SER A 296 26.81 23.41 -13.58
N ASP A 297 26.38 22.36 -14.28
CA ASP A 297 25.02 21.83 -14.32
C ASP A 297 24.86 20.55 -13.48
N GLN A 298 25.91 20.15 -12.76
CA GLN A 298 25.93 19.01 -11.86
C GLN A 298 26.02 19.45 -10.40
N TYR A 299 25.41 18.66 -9.52
CA TYR A 299 25.29 18.97 -8.09
C TYR A 299 25.78 17.81 -7.24
N VAL A 300 26.33 18.13 -6.07
CA VAL A 300 26.75 17.07 -5.14
C VAL A 300 25.56 16.48 -4.41
N LEU A 301 24.72 17.31 -3.80
CA LEU A 301 23.65 16.87 -2.90
C LEU A 301 22.28 16.94 -3.58
N GLY A 302 21.57 15.82 -3.57
CA GLY A 302 20.23 15.65 -4.11
C GLY A 302 19.16 15.48 -3.05
N GLY A 303 17.92 15.70 -3.47
CA GLY A 303 16.76 15.44 -2.63
C GLY A 303 16.47 16.54 -1.61
N GLN A 304 15.52 16.24 -0.72
CA GLN A 304 15.00 17.20 0.23
C GLN A 304 15.86 17.27 1.50
N PRO A 305 16.20 18.47 2.03
CA PRO A 305 16.94 18.60 3.28
C PRO A 305 16.35 17.83 4.47
N SER A 306 15.03 17.64 4.52
CA SER A 306 14.36 16.87 5.56
C SER A 306 14.81 15.40 5.61
N LEU A 307 15.14 14.78 4.47
CA LEU A 307 15.64 13.39 4.42
C LEU A 307 17.00 13.25 5.12
N TYR A 308 17.87 14.25 4.92
CA TYR A 308 19.12 14.34 5.64
C TYR A 308 18.87 14.62 7.13
N ALA A 309 18.01 15.59 7.44
CA ALA A 309 17.73 15.96 8.82
C ALA A 309 17.20 14.77 9.62
N GLU A 310 16.27 14.01 9.06
CA GLU A 310 15.62 12.87 9.70
C GLU A 310 16.65 11.81 10.11
N SER A 311 17.65 11.57 9.27
CA SER A 311 18.70 10.59 9.55
C SER A 311 19.87 11.14 10.37
N LEU A 312 20.15 12.46 10.31
CA LEU A 312 21.27 13.07 11.03
C LEU A 312 20.94 13.48 12.48
N ILE A 313 19.68 13.83 12.77
CA ILE A 313 19.24 14.21 14.13
C ILE A 313 19.52 13.11 15.15
N PRO A 314 19.18 11.83 14.88
CA PRO A 314 19.40 10.74 15.83
C PRO A 314 20.87 10.44 16.07
N LEU A 315 21.72 10.60 15.04
CA LEU A 315 23.17 10.41 15.16
C LEU A 315 23.82 11.45 16.08
N ASN A 316 23.20 12.61 16.23
CA ASN A 316 23.61 13.67 17.16
C ASN A 316 22.98 13.52 18.56
N GLY A 317 22.33 12.39 18.86
CA GLY A 317 21.67 12.13 20.13
C GLY A 317 20.33 12.87 20.31
N GLY A 318 19.69 13.30 19.23
CA GLY A 318 18.31 13.81 19.24
C GLY A 318 17.29 12.77 18.76
N SER A 319 16.05 13.21 18.59
CA SER A 319 14.96 12.52 17.90
C SER A 319 14.00 13.58 17.37
N ILE A 320 13.00 13.20 16.55
CA ILE A 320 11.96 14.14 16.11
C ILE A 320 10.85 14.11 17.15
N VAL A 321 10.23 12.94 17.35
CA VAL A 321 9.27 12.67 18.42
C VAL A 321 9.60 11.32 19.06
N ASP A 322 9.75 11.32 20.39
CA ASP A 322 10.02 10.12 21.17
C ASP A 322 8.79 9.79 22.04
N SER A 323 8.12 8.69 21.72
CA SER A 323 6.93 8.24 22.43
C SER A 323 7.25 7.67 23.81
N MET A 324 8.45 7.09 24.01
CA MET A 324 8.87 6.55 25.30
C MET A 324 9.20 7.66 26.30
N LEU A 325 9.76 8.77 25.80
CA LEU A 325 10.02 9.97 26.59
C LEU A 325 8.83 10.94 26.63
N GLU A 326 7.76 10.64 25.89
CA GLU A 326 6.54 11.46 25.77
C GLU A 326 6.86 12.92 25.37
N GLN A 327 7.84 13.12 24.49
CA GLN A 327 8.38 14.45 24.18
C GLN A 327 8.69 14.66 22.70
N VAL A 328 8.51 15.91 22.27
CA VAL A 328 8.90 16.41 20.94
C VAL A 328 10.30 17.02 21.03
N PHE A 329 11.24 16.51 20.22
CA PHE A 329 12.66 16.86 20.32
C PHE A 329 13.22 17.57 19.09
N PHE A 330 12.45 17.71 18.01
CA PHE A 330 12.96 18.35 16.78
C PHE A 330 13.39 19.81 16.95
N ALA A 331 13.07 20.45 18.08
CA ALA A 331 13.46 21.82 18.42
C ALA A 331 14.64 21.89 19.41
N ALA A 332 15.14 20.73 19.87
CA ALA A 332 16.22 20.62 20.85
C ALA A 332 17.59 20.94 20.22
N PRO A 333 18.63 21.21 21.05
CA PRO A 333 19.97 21.53 20.55
C PRO A 333 20.56 20.53 19.55
N PRO A 334 20.41 19.19 19.73
CA PRO A 334 20.90 18.23 18.74
C PRO A 334 20.30 18.43 17.34
N ALA A 335 18.99 18.70 17.26
CA ALA A 335 18.31 18.93 16.00
C ALA A 335 18.65 20.28 15.38
N MET A 336 18.80 21.32 16.20
CA MET A 336 19.22 22.65 15.75
C MET A 336 20.60 22.62 15.08
N ALA A 337 21.56 21.85 15.62
CA ALA A 337 22.88 21.70 15.02
C ALA A 337 22.82 21.05 13.62
N VAL A 338 21.89 20.11 13.41
CA VAL A 338 21.67 19.49 12.09
C VAL A 338 21.07 20.50 11.10
N TYR A 339 20.09 21.30 11.52
CA TYR A 339 19.56 22.34 10.65
C TYR A 339 20.61 23.40 10.28
N ASP A 340 21.45 23.78 11.24
CA ASP A 340 22.56 24.72 10.99
C ASP A 340 23.56 24.14 9.95
N LEU A 341 23.87 22.83 10.03
CA LEU A 341 24.68 22.12 9.02
C LEU A 341 24.01 22.15 7.64
N LEU A 342 22.73 21.83 7.55
CA LEU A 342 22.02 21.80 6.26
C LEU A 342 21.87 23.19 5.64
N GLU A 343 21.63 24.23 6.45
CA GLU A 343 21.60 25.63 6.01
C GLU A 343 22.97 26.09 5.48
N ASP A 344 24.07 25.61 6.08
CA ASP A 344 25.44 25.85 5.61
C ASP A 344 25.71 25.16 4.26
N LEU A 345 25.43 23.86 4.15
CA LEU A 345 25.61 23.10 2.91
C LEU A 345 24.78 23.67 1.75
N HIS A 346 23.51 24.00 2.00
CA HIS A 346 22.67 24.67 1.00
C HIS A 346 23.20 26.08 0.67
N GLY A 347 23.65 26.83 1.68
CA GLY A 347 24.25 28.16 1.51
C GLY A 347 25.53 28.17 0.66
N ARG A 348 26.25 27.04 0.59
CA ARG A 348 27.42 26.83 -0.27
C ARG A 348 27.07 26.44 -1.71
N GLY A 349 25.78 26.22 -2.01
CA GLY A 349 25.32 25.82 -3.34
C GLY A 349 25.61 24.36 -3.68
N LEU A 350 25.76 23.50 -2.67
CA LEU A 350 26.04 22.06 -2.87
C LEU A 350 24.79 21.26 -3.20
N PHE A 351 23.61 21.76 -2.82
CA PHE A 351 22.33 21.14 -3.14
C PHE A 351 21.87 21.50 -4.56
N GLU A 352 21.24 20.53 -5.21
CA GLU A 352 20.45 20.79 -6.40
C GLU A 352 19.27 21.74 -6.09
N PRO A 353 18.83 22.55 -7.07
CA PRO A 353 17.78 23.55 -6.85
C PRO A 353 16.36 22.96 -6.70
N GLY A 354 16.14 21.72 -7.14
CA GLY A 354 14.82 21.12 -7.31
C GLY A 354 14.66 19.75 -6.64
N GLY A 355 15.35 19.51 -5.53
CA GLY A 355 15.33 18.24 -4.83
C GLY A 355 13.92 17.76 -4.48
N SER A 356 13.62 16.51 -4.84
CA SER A 356 12.37 15.84 -4.52
C SER A 356 12.57 14.79 -3.43
N TYR A 357 11.47 14.32 -2.84
CA TYR A 357 11.48 13.19 -1.90
C TYR A 357 11.89 11.86 -2.59
N ASP A 358 10.92 11.09 -3.06
CA ASP A 358 11.11 9.72 -3.57
C ASP A 358 11.14 9.64 -5.10
N THR A 359 10.39 10.49 -5.80
CA THR A 359 10.28 10.45 -7.27
C THR A 359 11.57 10.78 -8.02
N GLY A 360 12.52 11.45 -7.37
CA GLY A 360 13.72 12.00 -7.99
C GLY A 360 13.45 13.27 -8.79
N SER A 361 14.34 14.26 -8.64
CA SER A 361 14.32 15.48 -9.47
C SER A 361 14.71 15.14 -10.92
N ASP A 362 14.50 16.08 -11.83
CA ASP A 362 15.00 15.94 -13.20
C ASP A 362 16.53 15.84 -13.25
N ALA A 363 17.24 16.53 -12.36
CA ALA A 363 18.71 16.45 -12.32
C ALA A 363 19.18 15.07 -11.83
N TRP A 364 18.56 14.53 -10.78
CA TRP A 364 18.87 13.19 -10.26
C TRP A 364 18.55 12.10 -11.29
N ARG A 365 17.36 12.14 -11.88
CA ARG A 365 16.92 11.18 -12.91
C ARG A 365 17.84 11.14 -14.12
N ASN A 366 18.40 12.30 -14.50
CA ASN A 366 19.33 12.42 -15.64
C ASN A 366 20.80 12.21 -15.24
N GLY A 367 21.09 11.74 -14.02
CA GLY A 367 22.45 11.44 -13.58
C GLY A 367 23.33 12.66 -13.27
N ASN A 368 22.74 13.84 -13.07
CA ASN A 368 23.45 15.11 -12.81
C ASN A 368 23.59 15.45 -11.32
N VAL A 369 23.22 14.52 -10.44
CA VAL A 369 23.43 14.65 -8.99
C VAL A 369 24.31 13.49 -8.54
N LEU A 370 25.32 13.79 -7.71
CA LEU A 370 26.28 12.80 -7.25
C LEU A 370 25.71 11.90 -6.15
N VAL A 371 25.09 12.49 -5.12
CA VAL A 371 24.48 11.72 -4.03
C VAL A 371 23.08 12.19 -3.68
N HIS A 372 22.25 11.28 -3.20
CA HIS A 372 20.86 11.55 -2.79
C HIS A 372 20.53 10.80 -1.50
N ALA A 373 20.02 11.51 -0.49
CA ALA A 373 19.53 10.87 0.74
C ALA A 373 18.22 10.10 0.46
N GLY A 374 18.15 8.81 0.76
CA GLY A 374 16.96 8.04 0.45
C GLY A 374 16.76 6.76 1.24
N GLN A 375 15.87 5.92 0.72
CA GLN A 375 15.51 4.60 1.25
C GLN A 375 15.72 3.53 0.19
N LEU A 376 16.05 2.31 0.61
CA LEU A 376 16.34 1.19 -0.31
C LEU A 376 15.18 0.91 -1.28
N TRP A 377 13.93 1.10 -0.85
CA TRP A 377 12.78 0.91 -1.73
C TRP A 377 12.69 1.93 -2.87
N PHE A 378 13.31 3.11 -2.73
CA PHE A 378 13.38 4.09 -3.84
C PHE A 378 14.15 3.50 -5.03
N VAL A 379 15.24 2.77 -4.76
CA VAL A 379 16.09 2.13 -5.78
C VAL A 379 15.36 0.98 -6.48
N ARG A 380 14.53 0.25 -5.74
CA ARG A 380 13.89 -0.99 -6.21
C ARG A 380 12.57 -0.79 -6.93
N ALA A 381 11.90 0.34 -6.73
CA ALA A 381 10.57 0.58 -7.29
C ALA A 381 10.65 1.21 -8.69
N ASP A 382 10.00 0.58 -9.67
CA ASP A 382 9.97 1.05 -11.07
C ASP A 382 9.32 2.43 -11.21
N ASN A 383 8.35 2.75 -10.35
CA ASN A 383 7.76 4.09 -10.31
C ASN A 383 8.59 5.11 -9.49
N ARG A 384 9.83 4.76 -9.13
CA ARG A 384 10.83 5.58 -8.42
C ARG A 384 12.15 5.57 -9.18
N TRP A 385 13.26 5.18 -8.54
CA TRP A 385 14.61 5.26 -9.11
C TRP A 385 15.00 4.02 -9.91
N GLY A 386 14.24 2.92 -9.82
CA GLY A 386 14.55 1.67 -10.54
C GLY A 386 14.57 1.82 -12.07
N GLU A 387 13.92 2.85 -12.61
CA GLU A 387 13.91 3.16 -14.05
C GLU A 387 14.99 4.16 -14.47
N PHE A 388 15.86 4.60 -13.56
CA PHE A 388 16.92 5.56 -13.91
C PHE A 388 18.05 4.81 -14.61
N GLU A 389 18.58 5.37 -15.69
CA GLU A 389 19.55 4.69 -16.55
C GLU A 389 20.78 4.20 -15.77
N PHE A 390 21.34 5.04 -14.89
CA PHE A 390 22.48 4.65 -14.06
C PHE A 390 22.12 3.55 -13.03
N VAL A 391 20.90 3.54 -12.50
CA VAL A 391 20.44 2.46 -11.59
C VAL A 391 20.31 1.15 -12.36
N GLN A 392 19.71 1.15 -13.55
CA GLN A 392 19.58 -0.03 -14.41
C GLN A 392 20.94 -0.58 -14.88
N ASN A 393 21.95 0.28 -14.95
CA ASN A 393 23.31 -0.09 -15.32
C ASN A 393 24.16 -0.63 -14.15
N GLY A 394 23.61 -0.73 -12.93
CA GLY A 394 24.36 -1.13 -11.73
C GLY A 394 25.24 -0.01 -11.16
N ASP A 395 25.08 1.22 -11.63
CA ASP A 395 25.89 2.38 -11.22
C ASP A 395 25.30 3.14 -10.02
N ILE A 396 24.74 2.39 -9.07
CA ILE A 396 24.26 2.91 -7.79
C ILE A 396 25.09 2.32 -6.64
N GLY A 397 25.53 3.17 -5.73
CA GLY A 397 26.20 2.78 -4.49
C GLY A 397 25.47 3.39 -3.29
N VAL A 398 25.94 3.10 -2.08
CA VAL A 398 25.40 3.69 -0.86
C VAL A 398 26.45 3.83 0.22
N VAL A 399 26.32 4.88 1.04
CA VAL A 399 27.07 5.04 2.28
C VAL A 399 26.11 5.43 3.41
N PRO A 400 26.35 5.03 4.66
CA PRO A 400 25.62 5.56 5.80
C PRO A 400 25.77 7.08 5.93
N PHE A 401 24.85 7.71 6.66
CA PHE A 401 24.95 9.14 6.93
C PHE A 401 26.19 9.45 7.78
N PRO A 402 26.86 10.60 7.57
CA PRO A 402 28.06 10.94 8.30
C PRO A 402 27.77 11.14 9.79
N LEU A 403 28.69 10.69 10.64
CA LEU A 403 28.59 10.78 12.09
C LEU A 403 29.03 12.18 12.59
N PRO A 404 28.47 12.71 13.69
CA PRO A 404 29.05 13.88 14.34
C PRO A 404 30.42 13.55 14.94
N ASP A 405 31.26 14.57 15.14
CA ASP A 405 32.59 14.39 15.73
C ASP A 405 32.51 13.67 17.09
N GLY A 406 33.36 12.66 17.27
CA GLY A 406 33.44 11.86 18.49
C GLY A 406 32.36 10.79 18.63
N LYS A 407 31.48 10.63 17.64
CA LYS A 407 30.58 9.48 17.56
C LYS A 407 31.21 8.32 16.80
N THR A 408 30.75 7.12 17.11
CA THR A 408 31.17 5.89 16.43
C THR A 408 29.96 5.19 15.83
N VAL A 409 30.24 4.16 15.06
CA VAL A 409 29.22 3.27 14.50
C VAL A 409 28.27 2.73 15.61
N ASN A 410 28.77 2.47 16.82
CA ASN A 410 27.92 2.03 17.94
C ASN A 410 26.90 3.06 18.44
N ASP A 411 27.07 4.34 18.10
CA ASP A 411 26.10 5.40 18.37
C ASP A 411 25.03 5.53 17.27
N TYR A 412 25.20 4.82 16.15
CA TYR A 412 24.38 4.98 14.96
C TYR A 412 22.95 4.51 15.21
N LYS A 413 21.98 5.28 14.73
CA LYS A 413 20.55 4.99 14.85
C LYS A 413 19.79 5.54 13.65
N ILE A 414 18.86 4.75 13.15
CA ILE A 414 18.03 5.06 11.99
C ILE A 414 16.57 5.12 12.45
N PRO A 415 15.84 6.21 12.15
CA PRO A 415 14.43 6.27 12.46
C PRO A 415 13.64 5.34 11.54
N LEU A 416 12.75 4.57 12.15
CA LEU A 416 11.69 3.82 11.48
C LEU A 416 10.37 4.57 11.64
N GLY A 417 9.66 4.68 10.54
CA GLY A 417 8.41 5.41 10.39
C GLY A 417 7.82 5.14 9.02
N GLY A 418 6.50 5.10 8.93
CA GLY A 418 5.79 4.90 7.67
C GLY A 418 5.84 3.49 7.07
N GLU A 419 6.28 2.51 7.84
CA GLU A 419 6.40 1.13 7.39
C GLU A 419 5.06 0.45 7.11
N ALA A 420 5.09 -0.51 6.19
CA ALA A 420 3.91 -1.30 5.84
C ALA A 420 3.71 -2.50 6.77
N VAL A 421 2.50 -2.65 7.30
CA VAL A 421 2.10 -3.66 8.28
C VAL A 421 0.74 -4.26 7.93
N TYR A 422 0.46 -5.44 8.49
CA TYR A 422 -0.86 -6.05 8.48
C TYR A 422 -1.60 -5.74 9.78
N THR A 423 -2.93 -5.66 9.73
CA THR A 423 -3.81 -5.45 10.87
C THR A 423 -5.05 -6.34 10.76
N ILE A 424 -5.67 -6.73 11.88
CA ILE A 424 -6.93 -7.49 11.88
C ILE A 424 -8.12 -6.52 11.85
N ALA A 425 -9.03 -6.72 10.90
CA ALA A 425 -10.26 -5.94 10.80
C ALA A 425 -11.20 -6.25 11.96
N ASN A 426 -11.85 -5.23 12.52
CA ASN A 426 -12.85 -5.42 13.56
C ASN A 426 -14.14 -6.03 12.98
N ASN A 427 -14.51 -7.18 13.51
CA ASN A 427 -15.71 -7.93 13.22
C ASN A 427 -16.51 -8.16 14.52
N PRO A 428 -17.34 -7.18 14.93
CA PRO A 428 -18.07 -7.25 16.20
C PRO A 428 -19.06 -8.41 16.28
N ASP A 429 -19.51 -8.94 15.14
CA ASP A 429 -20.46 -10.06 15.09
C ASP A 429 -19.78 -11.44 15.14
N ASP A 430 -18.46 -11.51 14.90
CA ASP A 430 -17.74 -12.78 14.80
C ASP A 430 -16.27 -12.63 15.23
N LYS A 431 -16.08 -12.60 16.55
CA LYS A 431 -14.74 -12.53 17.19
C LYS A 431 -13.89 -13.77 16.94
N ALA A 432 -14.50 -14.92 16.68
CA ALA A 432 -13.77 -16.13 16.33
C ALA A 432 -13.11 -15.99 14.95
N LYS A 433 -13.77 -15.30 14.01
CA LYS A 433 -13.18 -15.01 12.70
C LYS A 433 -11.97 -14.08 12.77
N GLU A 434 -11.96 -13.14 13.72
CA GLU A 434 -10.78 -12.26 13.94
C GLU A 434 -9.55 -13.07 14.35
N GLU A 435 -9.70 -13.99 15.32
CA GLU A 435 -8.62 -14.90 15.72
C GLU A 435 -8.19 -15.81 14.58
N LEU A 436 -9.17 -16.40 13.86
CA LEU A 436 -8.91 -17.27 12.73
C LEU A 436 -8.13 -16.55 11.62
N ALA A 437 -8.45 -15.28 11.33
CA ALA A 437 -7.71 -14.48 10.36
C ALA A 437 -6.25 -14.29 10.79
N PHE A 438 -6.01 -13.99 12.06
CA PHE A 438 -4.66 -13.85 12.60
C PHE A 438 -3.88 -15.17 12.56
N GLU A 439 -4.52 -16.30 12.94
CA GLU A 439 -3.91 -17.62 12.85
C GLU A 439 -3.56 -17.97 11.40
N VAL A 440 -4.51 -17.80 10.47
CA VAL A 440 -4.31 -18.06 9.04
C VAL A 440 -3.10 -17.28 8.54
N TRP A 441 -3.04 -15.97 8.76
CA TRP A 441 -1.91 -15.17 8.28
C TRP A 441 -0.58 -15.65 8.85
N ASN A 442 -0.49 -15.94 10.15
CA ASN A 442 0.76 -16.42 10.77
C ASN A 442 1.22 -17.76 10.20
N ARG A 443 0.26 -18.64 9.86
CA ARG A 443 0.53 -19.95 9.28
C ARG A 443 0.88 -19.90 7.80
N LEU A 444 0.67 -18.78 7.12
CA LEU A 444 1.08 -18.57 5.72
C LEU A 444 2.50 -18.05 5.57
N GLN A 445 3.19 -17.74 6.67
CA GLN A 445 4.56 -17.24 6.62
C GLN A 445 5.57 -18.39 6.60
N LEU A 446 6.57 -18.24 5.72
CA LEU A 446 7.80 -19.02 5.78
C LEU A 446 8.75 -18.33 6.75
N TRP A 447 8.52 -18.53 8.05
CA TRP A 447 9.34 -17.90 9.09
C TRP A 447 10.80 -18.33 8.97
N GLU A 448 11.70 -17.35 8.97
CA GLU A 448 13.14 -17.52 8.84
C GLU A 448 13.82 -17.16 10.16
N ASP A 449 14.95 -17.79 10.45
CA ASP A 449 15.82 -17.35 11.55
C ASP A 449 16.61 -16.08 11.15
N GLU A 450 17.19 -15.42 12.15
CA GLU A 450 17.90 -14.16 11.96
C GLU A 450 19.08 -14.27 10.99
N GLU A 451 19.82 -15.37 11.03
CA GLU A 451 20.93 -15.64 10.11
C GLU A 451 20.44 -15.73 8.66
N THR A 452 19.34 -16.45 8.43
CA THR A 452 18.72 -16.57 7.10
C THR A 452 18.17 -15.24 6.60
N LEU A 453 17.59 -14.42 7.48
CA LEU A 453 17.09 -13.09 7.14
C LEU A 453 18.23 -12.14 6.73
N ILE A 454 19.34 -12.14 7.47
CA ILE A 454 20.53 -11.34 7.14
C ILE A 454 21.12 -11.79 5.81
N ASN A 455 21.31 -13.09 5.59
CA ASN A 455 21.82 -13.62 4.33
C ASN A 455 20.89 -13.28 3.14
N SER A 456 19.57 -13.43 3.32
CA SER A 456 18.59 -13.02 2.30
C SER A 456 18.60 -11.51 2.05
N PHE A 457 18.94 -10.70 3.05
CA PHE A 457 19.09 -9.26 2.87
C PHE A 457 20.39 -8.92 2.14
N GLU A 458 21.51 -9.55 2.51
CA GLU A 458 22.79 -9.43 1.80
C GLU A 458 22.64 -9.78 0.31
N ASP A 459 22.00 -10.90 -0.01
CA ASP A 459 21.73 -11.31 -1.39
C ASP A 459 20.89 -10.24 -2.16
N ARG A 460 19.91 -9.63 -1.48
CA ARG A 460 19.10 -8.54 -2.05
C ARG A 460 19.93 -7.29 -2.31
N LEU A 461 20.84 -6.95 -1.40
CA LEU A 461 21.75 -5.82 -1.57
C LEU A 461 22.77 -6.07 -2.67
N GLY A 462 23.34 -7.27 -2.76
CA GLY A 462 24.27 -7.67 -3.82
C GLY A 462 23.64 -7.73 -5.22
N ALA A 463 22.31 -7.78 -5.32
CA ALA A 463 21.58 -7.62 -6.57
C ALA A 463 21.38 -6.15 -6.98
N ILE A 464 21.64 -5.20 -6.08
CA ILE A 464 21.47 -3.75 -6.29
C ILE A 464 22.82 -3.05 -6.42
N PHE A 465 23.79 -3.43 -5.58
CA PHE A 465 25.11 -2.81 -5.51
C PHE A 465 26.18 -3.75 -6.08
N ASP A 466 26.84 -3.32 -7.14
CA ASP A 466 27.90 -4.10 -7.80
C ASP A 466 29.20 -4.21 -6.97
N ASP A 467 29.41 -3.28 -6.03
CA ASP A 467 30.57 -3.27 -5.13
C ASP A 467 30.17 -3.73 -3.72
N GLN A 468 30.79 -4.82 -3.26
CA GLN A 468 30.57 -5.42 -1.95
C GLN A 468 30.77 -4.42 -0.80
N ARG A 469 31.65 -3.42 -0.94
CA ARG A 469 31.86 -2.42 0.11
C ARG A 469 30.57 -1.66 0.45
N HIS A 470 29.71 -1.40 -0.54
CA HIS A 470 28.40 -0.76 -0.31
C HIS A 470 27.38 -1.70 0.35
N VAL A 471 27.47 -3.01 0.09
CA VAL A 471 26.67 -4.03 0.78
C VAL A 471 27.05 -4.09 2.26
N ASP A 472 28.36 -4.18 2.54
CA ASP A 472 28.90 -4.34 3.89
C ASP A 472 28.51 -3.18 4.82
N VAL A 473 28.57 -1.93 4.36
CA VAL A 473 28.20 -0.77 5.18
C VAL A 473 26.70 -0.69 5.49
N PHE A 474 25.85 -1.25 4.65
CA PHE A 474 24.41 -1.36 4.92
C PHE A 474 24.12 -2.47 5.93
N LEU A 475 24.85 -3.59 5.86
CA LEU A 475 24.77 -4.64 6.88
C LEU A 475 25.27 -4.15 8.25
N GLU A 476 26.25 -3.25 8.30
CA GLU A 476 26.77 -2.69 9.55
C GLU A 476 25.75 -1.84 10.33
N ILE A 477 24.73 -1.31 9.64
CA ILE A 477 23.64 -0.50 10.24
C ILE A 477 22.30 -1.25 10.29
N TYR A 478 22.28 -2.54 9.94
CA TYR A 478 21.08 -3.36 9.77
C TYR A 478 20.13 -3.31 10.97
N ASP A 479 20.64 -3.52 12.18
CA ASP A 479 19.86 -3.60 13.42
C ASP A 479 19.78 -2.26 14.18
N ARG A 480 20.36 -1.20 13.61
CA ARG A 480 20.52 0.09 14.29
C ARG A 480 19.34 1.01 14.09
N VAL A 481 18.17 0.52 14.47
CA VAL A 481 16.89 1.21 14.28
C VAL A 481 16.29 1.70 15.59
N TYR A 482 15.44 2.72 15.51
CA TYR A 482 14.54 3.12 16.59
C TYR A 482 13.23 3.64 16.00
N PHE A 483 12.17 3.67 16.80
CA PHE A 483 10.87 4.15 16.33
C PHE A 483 10.71 5.65 16.55
N ASP A 484 10.37 6.37 15.48
CA ASP A 484 10.01 7.78 15.55
C ASP A 484 8.56 7.95 15.08
N ILE A 485 7.70 8.43 15.98
CA ILE A 485 6.25 8.45 15.73
C ILE A 485 5.77 9.78 15.13
N HIS A 486 6.67 10.67 14.71
CA HIS A 486 6.27 12.01 14.23
C HIS A 486 5.28 11.98 13.04
N GLU A 487 5.33 10.95 12.21
CA GLU A 487 4.38 10.73 11.11
C GLU A 487 3.05 10.12 11.55
N GLN A 488 2.98 9.54 12.76
CA GLN A 488 1.78 8.87 13.30
C GLN A 488 0.89 9.79 14.14
N LEU A 489 1.27 11.07 14.28
CA LEU A 489 0.56 12.07 15.08
C LEU A 489 -0.66 12.68 14.37
N GLY A 490 -1.05 12.17 13.19
CA GLY A 490 -2.18 12.71 12.42
C GLY A 490 -1.91 14.08 11.77
N ILE A 491 -0.67 14.55 11.78
CA ILE A 491 -0.26 15.78 11.10
C ILE A 491 -0.03 15.45 9.62
N ALA A 492 -0.77 16.10 8.73
CA ALA A 492 -0.70 15.84 7.29
C ALA A 492 0.73 16.05 6.77
N ALA A 493 1.38 14.98 6.28
CA ALA A 493 2.79 14.93 5.86
C ALA A 493 3.23 16.03 4.86
N PHE A 494 2.30 16.53 4.04
CA PHE A 494 2.55 17.60 3.05
C PHE A 494 1.84 18.92 3.39
N GLY A 495 1.26 19.02 4.58
CA GLY A 495 0.61 20.22 5.09
C GLY A 495 1.62 21.29 5.52
N THR A 496 1.13 22.52 5.73
CA THR A 496 1.97 23.65 6.17
C THR A 496 2.60 23.46 7.53
N ASP A 497 2.01 22.62 8.36
CA ASP A 497 2.45 22.34 9.73
C ASP A 497 3.41 21.15 9.81
N ALA A 498 3.60 20.41 8.71
CA ALA A 498 4.48 19.24 8.68
C ALA A 498 5.94 19.64 8.94
N TRP A 499 6.61 18.85 9.76
CA TRP A 499 8.02 19.01 10.09
C TRP A 499 8.88 19.02 8.82
N GLN A 500 8.72 18.05 7.91
CA GLN A 500 9.52 18.01 6.68
C GLN A 500 9.33 19.26 5.81
N VAL A 501 8.11 19.78 5.69
CA VAL A 501 7.81 20.99 4.89
C VAL A 501 8.52 22.22 5.49
N ASN A 502 8.56 22.32 6.82
CA ASN A 502 9.21 23.41 7.53
C ASN A 502 10.73 23.31 7.52
N VAL A 503 11.29 22.10 7.56
CA VAL A 503 12.74 21.89 7.35
C VAL A 503 13.13 22.23 5.92
N ASN A 504 12.43 21.69 4.92
CA ASN A 504 12.78 21.89 3.51
C ASN A 504 12.75 23.37 3.10
N SER A 505 11.65 24.06 3.39
CA SER A 505 11.54 25.50 3.10
C SER A 505 12.41 26.36 4.02
N GLY A 506 12.64 25.91 5.25
CA GLY A 506 13.48 26.58 6.24
C GLY A 506 14.93 26.62 5.82
N VAL A 507 15.49 25.48 5.41
CA VAL A 507 16.90 25.35 5.02
C VAL A 507 17.20 26.25 3.83
N VAL A 508 16.33 26.22 2.80
CA VAL A 508 16.47 27.06 1.60
C VAL A 508 16.45 28.55 1.95
N ALA A 509 15.54 28.95 2.86
CA ALA A 509 15.35 30.35 3.24
C ALA A 509 16.24 30.81 4.40
N LYS A 510 17.04 29.93 5.02
CA LYS A 510 17.78 30.17 6.27
C LYS A 510 16.87 30.65 7.41
N THR A 511 15.76 29.96 7.58
CA THR A 511 14.70 30.28 8.57
C THR A 511 14.27 29.04 9.37
N THR A 512 15.03 27.95 9.33
CA THR A 512 14.61 26.65 9.89
C THR A 512 14.28 26.77 11.37
N ARG A 513 15.15 27.41 12.16
CA ARG A 513 14.92 27.64 13.59
C ARG A 513 13.56 28.30 13.88
N THR A 514 13.21 29.37 13.17
CA THR A 514 11.95 30.09 13.39
C THR A 514 10.74 29.23 13.01
N ARG A 515 10.83 28.51 11.89
CA ARG A 515 9.75 27.64 11.41
C ARG A 515 9.51 26.46 12.33
N ILE A 516 10.58 25.79 12.74
CA ILE A 516 10.53 24.67 13.68
C ILE A 516 9.92 25.09 15.02
N GLN A 517 10.32 26.25 15.56
CA GLN A 517 9.73 26.77 16.79
C GLN A 517 8.23 27.12 16.64
N ALA A 518 7.78 27.50 15.45
CA ALA A 518 6.37 27.83 15.20
C ALA A 518 5.47 26.58 15.19
N ILE A 519 5.97 25.43 14.73
CA ILE A 519 5.19 24.18 14.68
C ILE A 519 5.32 23.33 15.94
N LEU A 520 6.29 23.60 16.81
CA LEU A 520 6.51 22.82 18.04
C LEU A 520 5.24 22.63 18.88
N PRO A 521 4.44 23.67 19.20
CA PRO A 521 3.23 23.48 20.00
C PRO A 521 2.15 22.61 19.33
N ILE A 522 2.15 22.53 17.99
CA ILE A 522 1.22 21.68 17.23
C ILE A 522 1.56 20.22 17.46
N TYR A 523 2.85 19.87 17.38
CA TYR A 523 3.33 18.51 17.65
C TYR A 523 3.21 18.13 19.12
N GLU A 524 3.45 19.06 20.05
CA GLU A 524 3.24 18.81 21.49
C GLU A 524 1.78 18.49 21.79
N SER A 525 0.84 19.23 21.18
CA SER A 525 -0.60 18.94 21.29
C SER A 525 -0.94 17.59 20.66
N ALA A 526 -0.47 17.31 19.45
CA ALA A 526 -0.77 16.07 18.74
C ALA A 526 -0.18 14.84 19.47
N LEU A 527 0.99 14.97 20.10
CA LEU A 527 1.55 13.93 20.95
C LEU A 527 0.72 13.69 22.21
N SER A 528 0.22 14.74 22.87
CA SER A 528 -0.70 14.61 24.01
C SER A 528 -1.95 13.84 23.61
N ASP A 529 -2.55 14.19 22.46
CA ASP A 529 -3.74 13.52 21.93
C ASP A 529 -3.44 12.05 21.59
N TYR A 530 -2.28 11.78 20.97
CA TYR A 530 -1.81 10.43 20.64
C TYR A 530 -1.67 9.55 21.89
N LEU A 531 -1.08 10.08 22.96
CA LEU A 531 -0.87 9.37 24.22
C LEU A 531 -2.14 9.24 25.08
N GLY A 532 -3.23 9.94 24.72
CA GLY A 532 -4.48 9.97 25.49
C GLY A 532 -4.36 10.73 26.81
N ALA A 533 -3.48 11.74 26.87
CA ALA A 533 -3.14 12.51 28.08
C ALA A 533 -3.98 13.78 28.28
#